data_AF-A0A8T4UYL1-F1
#
_entry.id   AF-A0A8T4UYL1-F1
#
_cell.length_a   1.000
_cell.length_b   1.000
_cell.length_c   1.000
_cell.angle_alpha   90.00
_cell.angle_beta   90.00
_cell.angle_gamma   90.00
#
_symmetry.space_group_name_H-M   'P 1'
#
loop_
_entity.id
_entity.type
_entity.pdbx_description
1 polymer ?
#
loop_
_entity_poly.entity_id
_entity_poly.type
_entity_poly.pdbx_seq_one_letter_code
_entity_poly.pdbx_strand_id
1 'polypeptide(L)'
;MITSLELKRQLLHIFFGVFIVCMLYFQIFNIYHLIAILILGLTLSKLCLHFRIPVASWVMDRFERPEYRKTFPGKGPIFFMIGSIVVVHFFSLQTALASILILSLGDGFSHIFGKLLSRKDYKHLKSIEGTLIAIVFSFFGAMIFVSSFAAFFGTISSLLLENLKIPFIDDNLFIPIVAALVISAF
;
A
#
# COMPACT_ATOMS: atom_id res chain seq x y z
N MET A 1 4.64 -2.06 -21.56
CA MET A 1 5.89 -2.57 -20.93
C MET A 1 6.11 -1.85 -19.61
N ILE A 2 6.43 -2.57 -18.52
CA ILE A 2 6.68 -1.96 -17.20
C ILE A 2 7.99 -1.14 -17.23
N THR A 3 7.96 0.08 -16.67
CA THR A 3 9.17 0.90 -16.56
C THR A 3 10.00 0.48 -15.35
N SER A 4 11.33 0.66 -15.40
CA SER A 4 12.21 0.37 -14.26
C SER A 4 11.81 1.14 -13.00
N LEU A 5 11.37 2.39 -13.15
CA LEU A 5 10.88 3.21 -12.04
C LEU A 5 9.61 2.64 -11.41
N GLU A 6 8.64 2.21 -12.23
CA GLU A 6 7.41 1.61 -11.74
C GLU A 6 7.69 0.34 -10.95
N LEU A 7 8.53 -0.54 -11.49
CA LEU A 7 8.91 -1.78 -10.81
C LEU A 7 9.56 -1.49 -9.46
N LYS A 8 10.52 -0.56 -9.39
CA LYS A 8 11.17 -0.15 -8.14
C LYS A 8 10.17 0.38 -7.11
N ARG A 9 9.20 1.20 -7.54
CA ARG A 9 8.17 1.76 -6.65
C ARG A 9 7.30 0.65 -6.06
N GLN A 10 6.86 -0.29 -6.89
CA GLN A 10 6.00 -1.39 -6.44
C GLN A 10 6.75 -2.37 -5.54
N LEU A 11 8.02 -2.65 -5.82
CA LEU A 11 8.89 -3.44 -4.93
C LEU A 11 9.09 -2.75 -3.59
N LEU A 12 9.34 -1.43 -3.58
CA LEU A 12 9.45 -0.66 -2.34
C LEU A 12 8.13 -0.68 -1.56
N HIS A 13 6.99 -0.55 -2.23
CA HIS A 13 5.66 -0.59 -1.62
C HIS A 13 5.38 -1.95 -0.96
N ILE A 14 5.60 -3.06 -1.67
CA ILE A 14 5.46 -4.42 -1.13
C ILE A 14 6.40 -4.61 0.06
N PHE A 15 7.68 -4.27 -0.10
CA PHE A 15 8.68 -4.41 0.96
C PHE A 15 8.28 -3.61 2.21
N PHE A 16 7.83 -2.36 2.04
CA PHE A 16 7.42 -1.50 3.13
C PHE A 16 6.22 -2.06 3.89
N GLY A 17 5.21 -2.56 3.17
CA GLY A 17 4.05 -3.20 3.80
C GLY A 17 4.40 -4.46 4.57
N VAL A 18 5.16 -5.38 3.96
CA VAL A 18 5.63 -6.60 4.62
C VAL A 18 6.49 -6.27 5.83
N PHE A 19 7.39 -5.28 5.71
CA PHE A 19 8.22 -4.82 6.83
C PHE A 19 7.37 -4.32 8.01
N ILE A 20 6.38 -3.45 7.75
CA ILE A 20 5.46 -2.95 8.79
C ILE A 20 4.71 -4.11 9.46
N VAL A 21 4.17 -5.03 8.66
CA VAL A 21 3.45 -6.21 9.17
C VAL A 21 4.35 -7.06 10.06
N CYS A 22 5.57 -7.36 9.64
CA CYS A 22 6.53 -8.10 10.46
C CYS A 22 6.86 -7.37 11.77
N MET A 23 7.17 -6.07 11.72
CA MET A 23 7.52 -5.29 12.90
C MET A 23 6.37 -5.23 13.92
N LEU A 24 5.14 -5.09 13.45
CA LEU A 24 3.94 -5.11 14.30
C LEU A 24 3.64 -6.51 14.86
N TYR A 25 3.75 -7.55 14.02
CA TYR A 25 3.49 -8.93 14.42
C TYR A 25 4.44 -9.40 15.52
N PHE A 26 5.74 -9.12 15.39
CA PHE A 26 6.75 -9.44 16.41
C PHE A 26 6.76 -8.45 17.59
N GLN A 27 5.80 -7.52 17.65
CA GLN A 27 5.68 -6.50 18.70
C GLN A 27 6.92 -5.62 18.86
N ILE A 28 7.77 -5.54 17.83
CA ILE A 28 8.92 -4.63 17.77
C ILE A 28 8.38 -3.21 17.63
N PHE A 29 7.34 -3.02 16.81
CA PHE A 29 6.63 -1.76 16.66
C PHE A 29 5.24 -1.82 17.30
N ASN A 30 4.77 -0.64 17.67
CA ASN A 30 3.38 -0.38 18.06
C ASN A 30 2.90 0.91 17.35
N ILE A 31 1.67 1.32 17.63
CA ILE A 31 1.08 2.52 17.01
C ILE A 31 1.91 3.79 17.19
N TYR A 32 2.56 3.99 18.34
CA TYR A 32 3.39 5.16 18.60
C TYR A 32 4.63 5.21 17.70
N HIS A 33 5.22 4.04 17.38
CA HIS A 33 6.31 3.95 16.43
C HIS A 33 5.84 4.32 15.02
N LEU A 34 4.66 3.85 14.60
CA LEU A 34 4.10 4.22 13.29
C LEU A 34 3.84 5.73 13.21
N ILE A 35 3.27 6.33 14.26
CA ILE A 35 3.04 7.79 14.34
C ILE A 35 4.37 8.54 14.28
N ALA A 36 5.40 8.10 15.00
CA ALA A 36 6.72 8.72 14.97
C ALA A 36 7.35 8.65 13.56
N ILE A 37 7.24 7.51 12.89
CA ILE A 37 7.70 7.34 11.50
C ILE A 37 6.91 8.24 10.54
N LEU A 38 5.59 8.38 10.73
CA LEU A 38 4.76 9.28 9.93
C LEU A 38 5.20 10.74 10.11
N ILE A 39 5.39 11.20 11.34
CA ILE A 39 5.85 12.56 11.64
C ILE A 39 7.21 12.80 10.98
N LEU A 40 8.16 11.87 11.16
CA LEU A 40 9.46 11.94 10.52
C LEU A 40 9.34 12.02 8.99
N GLY A 41 8.49 11.17 8.39
CA GLY A 41 8.23 11.15 6.95
C GLY A 41 7.65 12.48 6.43
N LEU A 42 6.69 13.07 7.15
CA LEU A 42 6.12 14.38 6.83
C LEU A 42 7.16 15.50 6.95
N THR A 43 7.98 15.48 8.01
CA THR A 43 9.07 16.44 8.19
C THR A 43 10.08 16.34 7.05
N LEU A 44 10.53 15.12 6.71
CA LEU A 44 11.46 14.89 5.61
C LEU A 44 10.86 15.30 4.26
N SER A 45 9.58 14.99 4.01
CA SER A 45 8.86 15.40 2.82
C SER A 45 8.86 16.92 2.64
N LYS A 46 8.51 17.66 3.71
CA LYS A 46 8.52 19.13 3.71
C LYS A 46 9.92 19.70 3.53
N LEU A 47 10.92 19.17 4.24
CA LEU A 47 12.30 19.63 4.08
C LEU A 47 12.84 19.38 2.67
N CYS A 48 12.49 18.24 2.05
CA CYS A 48 12.91 17.87 0.70
C CYS A 48 12.30 18.73 -0.42
N LEU A 49 11.34 19.61 -0.11
CA LEU A 49 10.85 20.66 -1.02
C LEU A 49 11.82 21.84 -1.11
N HIS A 50 12.56 22.13 -0.04
CA HIS A 50 13.43 23.31 0.06
C HIS A 50 14.92 22.95 0.07
N PHE A 51 15.27 21.77 0.56
CA PHE A 51 16.65 21.33 0.76
C PHE A 51 16.87 19.94 0.18
N ARG A 52 18.09 19.66 -0.31
CA ARG A 52 18.50 18.30 -0.70
C ARG A 52 19.11 17.56 0.48
N ILE A 53 18.28 16.85 1.22
CA ILE A 53 18.75 15.90 2.25
C ILE A 53 19.31 14.67 1.52
N PRO A 54 20.59 14.28 1.69
CA PRO A 54 21.26 13.30 0.83
C PRO A 54 20.53 11.97 0.71
N VAL A 55 20.24 11.30 1.83
CA VAL A 55 19.60 9.97 1.83
C VAL A 55 18.15 10.06 1.38
N ALA A 56 17.37 10.98 1.94
CA ALA A 56 15.95 11.12 1.61
C ALA A 56 15.74 11.52 0.13
N SER A 57 16.54 12.46 -0.38
CA SER A 57 16.49 12.87 -1.78
C SER A 57 16.93 11.74 -2.71
N TRP A 58 17.95 10.97 -2.34
CA TRP A 58 18.38 9.81 -3.12
C TRP A 58 17.29 8.75 -3.24
N VAL A 59 16.55 8.47 -2.15
CA VAL A 59 15.39 7.55 -2.19
C VAL A 59 14.30 8.13 -3.08
N MET A 60 13.89 9.38 -2.86
CA MET A 60 12.82 10.00 -3.63
C MET A 60 13.16 10.04 -5.14
N ASP A 61 14.39 10.40 -5.51
CA ASP A 61 14.80 10.50 -6.90
C ASP A 61 14.85 9.12 -7.62
N ARG A 62 14.97 8.02 -6.87
CA ARG A 62 15.08 6.66 -7.41
C ARG A 62 13.77 5.88 -7.41
N PHE A 63 12.82 6.24 -6.55
CA PHE A 63 11.59 5.47 -6.30
C PHE A 63 10.30 6.28 -6.53
N GLU A 64 10.36 7.62 -6.53
CA GLU A 64 9.19 8.48 -6.67
C GLU A 64 8.99 9.01 -8.10
N ARG A 65 7.73 9.32 -8.44
CA ARG A 65 7.43 9.96 -9.72
C ARG A 65 7.90 11.41 -9.72
N PRO A 66 8.50 11.91 -10.82
CA PRO A 66 8.96 13.29 -10.92
C PRO A 66 7.89 14.35 -10.66
N GLU A 67 6.61 14.03 -10.94
CA GLU A 67 5.45 14.91 -10.68
C GLU A 67 5.21 15.18 -9.18
N TYR A 68 5.35 14.14 -8.35
CA TYR A 68 5.19 14.25 -6.90
C TYR A 68 6.44 14.82 -6.23
N ARG A 69 7.62 14.59 -6.83
CA ARG A 69 8.90 15.08 -6.30
C ARG A 69 8.96 16.60 -6.07
N LYS A 70 8.17 17.37 -6.82
CA LYS A 70 8.11 18.85 -6.73
C LYS A 70 6.93 19.38 -5.94
N THR A 71 5.93 18.55 -5.66
CA THR A 71 4.66 18.98 -5.05
C THR A 71 4.45 18.35 -3.68
N PHE A 72 4.60 17.03 -3.59
CA PHE A 72 4.47 16.27 -2.36
C PHE A 72 5.44 15.07 -2.38
N PRO A 73 6.72 15.26 -2.02
CA PRO A 73 7.69 14.18 -1.97
C PRO A 73 7.29 13.14 -0.92
N GLY A 74 7.48 11.86 -1.21
CA GLY A 74 7.08 10.74 -0.36
C GLY A 74 5.57 10.52 -0.26
N LYS A 75 4.75 11.06 -1.18
CA LYS A 75 3.28 10.99 -1.07
C LYS A 75 2.78 9.57 -0.81
N GLY A 76 3.20 8.60 -1.64
CA GLY A 76 2.75 7.20 -1.53
C GLY A 76 3.02 6.58 -0.15
N PRO A 77 4.29 6.51 0.30
CA PRO A 77 4.62 5.98 1.63
C PRO A 77 3.93 6.71 2.79
N ILE A 78 3.68 8.02 2.67
CA ILE A 78 2.96 8.80 3.69
C ILE A 78 1.50 8.35 3.77
N PHE A 79 0.79 8.27 2.64
CA PHE A 79 -0.60 7.80 2.65
C PHE A 79 -0.70 6.33 3.06
N PHE A 80 0.27 5.49 2.69
CA PHE A 80 0.38 4.10 3.17
C PHE A 80 0.47 4.04 4.69
N MET A 81 1.34 4.87 5.29
CA MET A 81 1.50 4.92 6.74
C MET A 81 0.24 5.42 7.43
N ILE A 82 -0.43 6.44 6.88
CA ILE A 82 -1.72 6.93 7.41
C ILE A 82 -2.76 5.81 7.38
N GLY A 83 -2.92 5.12 6.25
CA GLY A 83 -3.85 3.98 6.13
C GLY A 83 -3.53 2.86 7.12
N SER A 84 -2.25 2.54 7.30
CA SER A 84 -1.78 1.54 8.27
C SER A 84 -2.11 1.95 9.71
N ILE A 85 -1.87 3.22 10.08
CA ILE A 85 -2.19 3.74 11.42
C ILE A 85 -3.70 3.67 11.68
N VAL A 86 -4.53 4.04 10.70
CA VAL A 86 -5.99 3.98 10.84
C VAL A 86 -6.43 2.55 11.14
N VAL A 87 -5.99 1.57 10.36
CA VAL A 87 -6.44 0.19 10.59
C VAL A 87 -5.88 -0.41 11.88
N VAL A 88 -4.65 -0.08 12.26
CA VAL A 88 -4.05 -0.51 13.53
C VAL A 88 -4.74 0.12 14.74
N HIS A 89 -5.24 1.35 14.62
CA HIS A 89 -5.91 2.04 15.72
C HIS A 89 -7.34 1.53 15.95
N PHE A 90 -8.11 1.32 14.89
CA PHE A 90 -9.54 1.05 14.98
C PHE A 90 -9.92 -0.44 14.98
N PHE A 91 -9.01 -1.33 14.56
CA PHE A 91 -9.32 -2.76 14.42
C PHE A 91 -8.37 -3.65 15.23
N SER A 92 -8.74 -4.93 15.34
CA SER A 92 -7.86 -5.93 15.94
C SER A 92 -6.52 -6.01 15.20
N LEU A 93 -5.45 -6.36 15.92
CA LEU A 93 -4.12 -6.49 15.30
C LEU A 93 -4.15 -7.45 14.10
N GLN A 94 -4.83 -8.60 14.21
CA GLN A 94 -4.93 -9.58 13.12
C GLN A 94 -5.63 -8.98 11.89
N THR A 95 -6.75 -8.28 12.09
CA THR A 95 -7.48 -7.58 11.02
C THR A 95 -6.63 -6.51 10.35
N ALA A 96 -5.88 -5.73 11.14
CA ALA A 96 -5.00 -4.68 10.64
C ALA A 96 -3.82 -5.25 9.83
N LEU A 97 -3.18 -6.33 10.31
CA LEU A 97 -2.09 -6.98 9.58
C LEU A 97 -2.57 -7.57 8.25
N ALA A 98 -3.74 -8.21 8.25
CA ALA A 98 -4.36 -8.74 7.03
C ALA A 98 -4.67 -7.63 6.02
N SER A 99 -5.26 -6.52 6.47
CA SER A 99 -5.62 -5.41 5.56
C SER A 99 -4.39 -4.67 4.99
N ILE A 100 -3.31 -4.54 5.76
CA ILE A 100 -2.03 -4.01 5.26
C ILE A 100 -1.40 -4.96 4.23
N LEU A 101 -1.51 -6.28 4.41
CA LEU A 101 -1.07 -7.23 3.39
C LEU A 101 -1.94 -7.18 2.13
N ILE A 102 -3.26 -7.01 2.26
CA ILE A 102 -4.15 -6.84 1.10
C ILE A 102 -3.75 -5.60 0.29
N LEU A 103 -3.48 -4.46 0.95
CA LEU A 103 -2.96 -3.26 0.29
C LEU A 103 -1.61 -3.54 -0.39
N SER A 104 -0.62 -3.98 0.39
CA SER A 104 0.77 -4.06 -0.08
C SER A 104 0.98 -5.08 -1.19
N LEU A 105 0.44 -6.29 -1.04
CA LEU A 105 0.54 -7.33 -2.05
C LEU A 105 -0.41 -7.04 -3.22
N GLY A 106 -1.63 -6.59 -2.93
CA GLY A 106 -2.65 -6.37 -3.95
C GLY A 106 -2.27 -5.25 -4.91
N ASP A 107 -1.97 -4.06 -4.38
CA ASP A 107 -1.59 -2.92 -5.22
C ASP A 107 -0.27 -3.17 -5.95
N GLY A 108 0.72 -3.69 -5.22
CA GLY A 108 2.03 -4.04 -5.75
C GLY A 108 1.96 -5.02 -6.91
N PHE A 109 1.34 -6.18 -6.72
CA PHE A 109 1.27 -7.20 -7.75
C PHE A 109 0.31 -6.85 -8.89
N SER A 110 -0.78 -6.12 -8.61
CA SER A 110 -1.68 -5.65 -9.67
C SER A 110 -0.93 -4.79 -10.68
N HIS A 111 -0.11 -3.85 -10.21
CA HIS A 111 0.67 -2.98 -11.08
C HIS A 111 1.82 -3.71 -11.79
N ILE A 112 2.52 -4.62 -11.11
CA ILE A 112 3.62 -5.39 -11.70
C ILE A 112 3.10 -6.30 -12.81
N PHE A 113 2.15 -7.18 -12.48
CA PHE A 113 1.67 -8.19 -13.40
C PHE A 113 0.70 -7.62 -14.43
N GLY A 114 -0.04 -6.56 -14.09
CA GLY A 114 -0.88 -5.90 -15.08
C GLY A 114 -0.09 -5.28 -16.23
N LYS A 115 1.08 -4.71 -15.96
CA LYS A 115 1.96 -4.18 -17.03
C LYS A 115 2.79 -5.26 -17.73
N LEU A 116 3.00 -6.41 -17.09
CA LEU A 116 3.78 -7.52 -17.65
C LEU A 116 2.94 -8.42 -18.56
N LEU A 117 1.68 -8.68 -18.17
CA LEU A 117 0.81 -9.65 -18.83
C LEU A 117 -0.20 -9.01 -19.78
N SER A 118 -0.61 -7.76 -19.56
CA SER A 118 -1.58 -7.15 -20.45
C SER A 118 -1.00 -6.79 -21.80
N ARG A 119 -1.72 -7.23 -22.84
CA ARG A 119 -1.46 -6.86 -24.24
C ARG A 119 -1.95 -5.45 -24.59
N LYS A 120 -2.81 -4.85 -23.74
CA LYS A 120 -3.37 -3.51 -23.91
C LYS A 120 -2.72 -2.53 -22.93
N ASP A 121 -2.35 -1.35 -23.43
CA ASP A 121 -1.88 -0.25 -22.57
C ASP A 121 -3.06 0.36 -21.81
N TYR A 122 -3.37 -0.20 -20.64
CA TYR A 122 -4.30 0.41 -19.71
C TYR A 122 -3.63 1.62 -19.05
N LYS A 123 -3.87 2.81 -19.60
CA LYS A 123 -3.28 4.07 -19.12
C LYS A 123 -3.80 4.48 -17.73
N HIS A 124 -5.04 4.09 -17.41
CA HIS A 124 -5.75 4.52 -16.19
C HIS A 124 -6.51 3.41 -15.47
N LEU A 125 -6.60 2.19 -16.02
CA LEU A 125 -7.36 1.08 -15.43
C LEU A 125 -6.39 -0.04 -15.04
N LYS A 126 -6.71 -0.76 -13.97
CA LYS A 126 -6.03 -2.02 -13.67
C LYS A 126 -6.47 -3.04 -14.70
N SER A 127 -5.50 -3.76 -15.25
CA SER A 127 -5.76 -4.90 -16.13
C SER A 127 -6.53 -5.99 -15.42
N ILE A 128 -7.34 -6.74 -16.15
CA ILE A 128 -8.02 -7.93 -15.61
C ILE A 128 -6.99 -8.94 -15.09
N GLU A 129 -5.91 -9.18 -15.85
CA GLU A 129 -4.87 -10.15 -15.47
C GLU A 129 -4.15 -9.75 -14.17
N GLY A 130 -3.78 -8.48 -14.05
CA GLY A 130 -3.17 -7.93 -12.83
C GLY A 130 -4.10 -8.00 -11.62
N THR A 131 -5.40 -7.71 -11.78
CA THR A 131 -6.38 -7.81 -10.68
C THR A 131 -6.57 -9.25 -10.22
N LEU A 132 -6.63 -10.22 -11.12
CA LEU A 132 -6.72 -11.64 -10.75
C LEU A 132 -5.51 -12.09 -9.93
N ILE A 133 -4.30 -11.67 -10.33
CA ILE A 133 -3.08 -12.00 -9.60
C ILE A 133 -3.05 -11.29 -8.25
N ALA A 134 -3.46 -10.02 -8.19
CA ALA A 134 -3.59 -9.29 -6.94
C ALA A 134 -4.54 -9.98 -5.97
N ILE A 135 -5.70 -10.47 -6.44
CA ILE A 135 -6.64 -11.23 -5.61
C ILE A 135 -5.95 -12.46 -5.01
N VAL A 136 -5.20 -13.23 -5.81
CA VAL A 136 -4.52 -14.45 -5.33
C VAL A 136 -3.49 -14.12 -4.25
N PHE A 137 -2.60 -13.16 -4.48
CA PHE A 137 -1.56 -12.83 -3.51
C PHE A 137 -2.11 -12.14 -2.26
N SER A 138 -3.09 -11.23 -2.39
CA SER A 138 -3.75 -10.59 -1.25
C SER A 138 -4.53 -11.59 -0.40
N PHE A 139 -5.23 -12.55 -1.03
CA PHE A 139 -5.98 -13.59 -0.34
C PHE A 139 -5.06 -14.46 0.53
N PHE A 140 -4.00 -15.04 -0.06
CA PHE A 140 -3.07 -15.87 0.70
C PHE A 140 -2.28 -15.07 1.74
N GLY A 141 -1.97 -13.80 1.47
CA GLY A 141 -1.37 -12.91 2.47
C GLY A 141 -2.29 -12.68 3.67
N ALA A 142 -3.55 -12.34 3.44
CA ALA A 142 -4.54 -12.12 4.49
C ALA A 142 -4.82 -13.39 5.32
N MET A 143 -4.86 -14.56 4.68
CA MET A 143 -5.08 -15.86 5.34
C MET A 143 -4.07 -16.21 6.43
N ILE A 144 -2.90 -15.55 6.45
CA ILE A 144 -1.91 -15.72 7.52
C ILE A 144 -2.48 -15.27 8.87
N PHE A 145 -3.38 -14.28 8.88
CA PHE A 145 -3.88 -13.65 10.09
C PHE A 145 -5.38 -13.82 10.33
N VAL A 146 -6.17 -14.10 9.29
CA VAL A 146 -7.64 -14.19 9.40
C VAL A 146 -8.18 -15.44 8.70
N SER A 147 -9.44 -15.79 8.98
CA SER A 147 -10.08 -16.95 8.35
C SER A 147 -10.15 -16.82 6.83
N SER A 148 -10.17 -17.94 6.11
CA SER A 148 -10.28 -17.95 4.64
C SER A 148 -11.52 -17.18 4.15
N PHE A 149 -12.62 -17.23 4.90
CA PHE A 149 -13.84 -16.50 4.54
C PHE A 149 -13.62 -14.99 4.64
N ALA A 150 -13.08 -14.50 5.77
CA ALA A 150 -12.76 -13.09 5.96
C ALA A 150 -11.72 -12.59 4.95
N ALA A 151 -10.67 -13.36 4.68
CA ALA A 151 -9.63 -13.04 3.69
C ALA A 151 -10.22 -12.90 2.28
N PHE A 152 -11.13 -13.81 1.89
CA PHE A 152 -11.77 -13.80 0.58
C PHE A 152 -12.62 -12.54 0.39
N PHE A 153 -13.56 -12.28 1.30
CA PHE A 153 -14.44 -11.12 1.20
C PHE A 153 -13.68 -9.81 1.37
N GLY A 154 -12.72 -9.73 2.30
CA GLY A 154 -11.87 -8.57 2.48
C GLY A 154 -11.13 -8.19 1.20
N THR A 155 -10.50 -9.18 0.54
CA THR A 155 -9.74 -8.99 -0.70
C THR A 155 -10.63 -8.60 -1.88
N ILE A 156 -11.72 -9.34 -2.10
CA ILE A 156 -12.62 -9.09 -3.23
C ILE A 156 -13.27 -7.71 -3.09
N SER A 157 -13.80 -7.39 -1.92
CA SER A 157 -14.44 -6.10 -1.67
C SER A 157 -13.45 -4.94 -1.83
N SER A 158 -12.24 -5.04 -1.28
CA SER A 158 -11.26 -3.95 -1.38
C SER A 158 -10.81 -3.70 -2.82
N LEU A 159 -10.51 -4.76 -3.60
CA LEU A 159 -10.01 -4.62 -4.97
C LEU A 159 -11.12 -4.29 -5.99
N LEU A 160 -12.37 -4.71 -5.74
CA LEU A 160 -13.50 -4.30 -6.59
C LEU A 160 -13.87 -2.84 -6.34
N LEU A 161 -13.98 -2.42 -5.07
CA LEU A 161 -14.33 -1.04 -4.73
C LEU A 161 -13.23 -0.05 -5.12
N GLU A 162 -11.97 -0.48 -5.19
CA GLU A 162 -10.88 0.33 -5.74
C GLU A 162 -11.21 0.86 -7.15
N ASN A 163 -11.83 0.04 -8.00
CA ASN A 163 -12.20 0.44 -9.35
C ASN A 163 -13.30 1.51 -9.40
N LEU A 164 -14.06 1.70 -8.31
CA LEU A 164 -15.06 2.77 -8.23
C LEU A 164 -14.42 4.15 -8.12
N LYS A 165 -13.09 4.23 -7.91
CA LYS A 165 -12.29 5.46 -7.89
C LYS A 165 -13.04 6.62 -7.26
N ILE A 166 -13.33 6.50 -5.97
CA ILE A 166 -13.90 7.62 -5.22
C ILE A 166 -12.93 8.80 -5.40
N PRO A 167 -13.33 9.86 -6.12
CA PRO A 167 -12.42 10.94 -6.40
C PRO A 167 -11.93 11.52 -5.07
N PHE A 168 -10.67 11.95 -5.04
CA PHE A 168 -10.01 12.59 -3.88
C PHE A 168 -9.50 11.66 -2.75
N ILE A 169 -9.77 10.35 -2.77
CA ILE A 169 -9.21 9.41 -1.78
C ILE A 169 -8.04 8.63 -2.39
N ASP A 170 -6.93 8.56 -1.67
CA ASP A 170 -5.75 7.79 -2.08
C ASP A 170 -5.97 6.29 -1.82
N ASP A 171 -5.58 5.43 -2.77
CA ASP A 171 -5.79 3.97 -2.67
C ASP A 171 -5.10 3.37 -1.45
N ASN A 172 -3.96 3.96 -1.04
CA ASN A 172 -3.22 3.57 0.17
C ASN A 172 -3.99 3.80 1.48
N LEU A 173 -5.02 4.65 1.45
CA LEU A 173 -5.93 4.87 2.56
C LEU A 173 -7.18 4.01 2.41
N PHE A 174 -7.74 3.98 1.19
CA PHE A 174 -9.02 3.33 0.92
C PHE A 174 -8.97 1.81 1.07
N ILE A 175 -8.02 1.15 0.40
CA ILE A 175 -7.93 -0.31 0.34
C ILE A 175 -7.83 -0.95 1.74
N PRO A 176 -6.89 -0.56 2.62
CA PRO A 176 -6.76 -1.23 3.92
C PRO A 176 -7.97 -0.96 4.82
N ILE A 177 -8.59 0.23 4.74
CA ILE A 177 -9.78 0.55 5.54
C ILE A 177 -10.96 -0.33 5.12
N VAL A 178 -11.24 -0.42 3.82
CA VAL A 178 -12.32 -1.27 3.29
C VAL A 178 -12.06 -2.73 3.66
N ALA A 179 -10.84 -3.23 3.45
CA ALA A 179 -10.48 -4.59 3.80
C ALA A 179 -10.70 -4.86 5.30
N ALA A 180 -10.24 -3.96 6.18
CA ALA A 180 -10.40 -4.11 7.61
C ALA A 180 -11.88 -4.09 8.04
N LEU A 181 -12.69 -3.19 7.48
CA LEU A 181 -14.14 -3.12 7.75
C LEU A 181 -14.83 -4.45 7.39
N VAL A 182 -14.56 -4.97 6.19
CA VAL A 182 -15.18 -6.23 5.74
C VAL A 182 -14.70 -7.42 6.54
N ILE A 183 -13.40 -7.51 6.82
CA ILE A 183 -12.84 -8.58 7.65
C ILE A 183 -13.42 -8.55 9.06
N SER A 184 -13.66 -7.38 9.64
CA SER A 184 -14.19 -7.23 11.00
C SER A 184 -15.65 -7.67 11.18
N ALA A 185 -16.36 -7.93 10.08
CA ALA A 185 -17.72 -8.45 10.10
C ALA A 185 -17.79 -9.98 10.30
N PHE A 186 -16.64 -10.66 10.40
CA PHE A 186 -16.49 -12.11 10.55
C PHE A 186 -15.65 -12.44 11.79
#